data_AF-A0A1B6HLC7-F1
#
_entry.id   AF-A0A1B6HLC7-F1
#
_cell.length_a   1.000
_cell.length_b   1.000
_cell.length_c   1.000
_cell.angle_alpha   90.00
_cell.angle_beta   90.00
_cell.angle_gamma   90.00
#
_symmetry.space_group_name_H-M   'P 1'
#
loop_
_entity.id
_entity.type
_entity.pdbx_description
1 polymer ?
#
loop_
_entity_poly.entity_id
_entity_poly.type
_entity_poly.pdbx_seq_one_letter_code
_entity_poly.pdbx_strand_id
1 'polypeptide(L)'
;MDHGIENTIIDYENSTLPSQLDDTNQFTFDGRQIPFSPTSPGKRSPGRPRTMKEYEEDLVNLKRENFNLKVRIYFIEQNRIDPNLPKDVDELRGLFTDLKVEHELTKKDLSSKEDLLI
;
A
#
# COMPACT_ATOMS: atom_id res chain seq x y z
N MET A 1 18.68 29.54 8.05
CA MET A 1 19.53 28.62 7.28
C MET A 1 18.57 27.78 6.47
N ASP A 2 18.64 27.95 5.15
CA ASP A 2 17.73 27.36 4.18
C ASP A 2 17.98 25.85 4.09
N HIS A 3 16.96 25.03 4.35
CA HIS A 3 17.04 23.58 4.19
C HIS A 3 16.59 23.24 2.77
N GLY A 4 17.49 23.48 1.82
CA GLY A 4 17.31 23.07 0.43
C GLY A 4 17.09 21.57 0.36
N ILE A 5 15.90 21.19 -0.11
CA ILE A 5 15.59 19.81 -0.48
C ILE A 5 16.45 19.51 -1.71
N GLU A 6 17.53 18.77 -1.51
CA GLU A 6 18.33 18.22 -2.59
C GLU A 6 17.46 17.20 -3.35
N ASN A 7 17.07 17.55 -4.57
CA ASN A 7 16.46 16.59 -5.49
C ASN A 7 17.53 15.56 -5.85
N THR A 8 17.50 14.40 -5.18
CA THR A 8 18.30 13.25 -5.60
C THR A 8 17.77 12.77 -6.94
N ILE A 9 18.43 13.17 -8.03
CA ILE A 9 18.25 12.59 -9.35
C ILE A 9 18.73 11.15 -9.23
N ILE A 10 17.81 10.19 -9.34
CA ILE A 10 18.16 8.78 -9.43
C ILE A 10 18.69 8.56 -10.85
N ASP A 11 20.01 8.45 -10.98
CA ASP A 11 20.67 8.13 -12.25
C ASP A 11 20.32 6.70 -12.66
N TYR A 12 19.36 6.55 -13.58
CA TYR A 12 18.97 5.25 -14.14
C TYR A 12 20.03 4.63 -15.08
N GLU A 13 21.13 5.33 -15.38
CA GLU A 13 22.13 4.87 -16.36
C GLU A 13 23.09 3.78 -15.83
N ASN A 14 23.16 3.57 -14.51
CA ASN A 14 24.03 2.55 -13.90
C ASN A 14 23.29 1.34 -13.31
N SER A 15 21.99 1.16 -13.58
CA SER A 15 21.34 -0.11 -13.25
C SER A 15 21.87 -1.19 -14.21
N THR A 16 22.95 -1.86 -13.83
CA THR A 16 23.44 -3.06 -14.49
C THR A 16 22.26 -4.01 -14.67
N LEU A 17 21.80 -4.17 -15.91
CA LEU A 17 20.80 -5.19 -16.25
C LEU A 17 21.34 -6.54 -15.77
N PRO A 18 20.52 -7.39 -15.12
CA PRO A 18 20.99 -8.66 -14.59
C PRO A 18 21.59 -9.49 -15.73
N SER A 19 22.91 -9.57 -15.77
CA SER A 19 23.65 -10.32 -16.77
C SER A 19 23.62 -11.79 -16.36
N GLN A 20 22.76 -12.55 -17.03
CA GLN A 20 22.63 -14.00 -16.96
C GLN A 20 22.27 -14.57 -15.56
N LEU A 21 21.23 -15.40 -15.56
CA LEU A 21 20.94 -16.29 -14.45
C LEU A 21 22.07 -17.31 -14.37
N ASP A 22 23.07 -17.08 -13.54
CA ASP A 22 23.99 -18.14 -13.13
C ASP A 22 23.21 -19.18 -12.31
N ASP A 23 23.47 -20.46 -12.58
CA ASP A 23 22.81 -21.64 -11.98
C ASP A 23 22.91 -21.73 -10.44
N THR A 24 23.50 -20.73 -9.79
CA THR A 24 23.80 -20.69 -8.36
C THR A 24 22.71 -20.09 -7.47
N ASN A 25 21.51 -19.74 -7.97
CA ASN A 25 20.40 -19.16 -7.18
C ASN A 25 20.82 -17.96 -6.29
N GLN A 26 21.73 -17.13 -6.78
CA GLN A 26 22.23 -15.96 -6.06
C GLN A 26 21.97 -14.71 -6.88
N PHE A 27 21.43 -13.67 -6.24
CA PHE A 27 21.22 -12.36 -6.85
C PHE A 27 22.09 -11.32 -6.13
N THR A 28 22.83 -10.54 -6.91
CA THR A 28 23.64 -9.44 -6.38
C THR A 28 22.85 -8.16 -6.49
N PHE A 29 22.47 -7.59 -5.35
CA PHE A 29 21.86 -6.27 -5.27
C PHE A 29 22.78 -5.34 -4.50
N ASP A 30 23.20 -4.24 -5.14
CA ASP A 30 24.00 -3.19 -4.50
C ASP A 30 25.22 -3.73 -3.73
N GLY A 31 26.03 -4.55 -4.42
CA GLY A 31 27.25 -5.16 -3.88
C GLY A 31 27.04 -6.25 -2.82
N ARG A 32 25.79 -6.56 -2.45
CA ARG A 32 25.46 -7.61 -1.48
C ARG A 32 24.91 -8.85 -2.19
N GLN A 33 25.51 -10.00 -1.89
CA GLN A 33 25.01 -11.31 -2.30
C GLN A 33 23.78 -11.64 -1.46
N ILE A 34 22.61 -11.66 -2.08
CA ILE A 34 21.36 -12.08 -1.45
C ILE A 34 21.03 -13.48 -1.97
N PRO A 35 20.91 -14.49 -1.09
CA PRO A 35 20.43 -15.80 -1.50
C PRO A 35 18.99 -15.65 -2.02
N PHE A 36 18.75 -16.07 -3.26
CA PHE A 36 17.41 -16.08 -3.82
C PHE A 36 16.59 -17.13 -3.04
N SER A 37 15.68 -16.68 -2.17
CA SER A 37 14.76 -17.56 -1.46
C SER A 37 13.40 -17.47 -2.15
N PRO A 38 13.06 -18.40 -3.07
CA PRO A 38 11.86 -18.30 -3.91
C PRO A 38 10.57 -18.65 -3.15
N THR A 39 10.58 -18.70 -1.82
CA THR A 39 9.45 -19.26 -1.05
C THR A 39 8.54 -18.19 -0.46
N SER A 40 7.43 -17.91 -1.15
CA SER A 40 6.12 -17.65 -0.53
C SER A 40 4.98 -18.13 -1.45
N PRO A 41 3.75 -18.27 -0.91
CA PRO A 41 3.17 -19.50 -0.42
C PRO A 41 2.53 -20.36 -1.54
N GLY A 42 3.19 -21.45 -1.90
CA GLY A 42 2.72 -22.43 -2.88
C GLY A 42 3.84 -23.35 -3.37
N LYS A 43 4.68 -23.80 -2.43
CA LYS A 43 5.99 -24.44 -2.63
C LYS A 43 6.01 -25.45 -3.78
N ARG A 44 6.57 -25.07 -4.94
CA ARG A 44 7.03 -26.02 -5.98
C ARG A 44 8.55 -26.02 -5.98
N SER A 45 9.12 -27.22 -6.07
CA SER A 45 10.56 -27.48 -5.91
C SER A 45 11.41 -26.61 -6.84
N PRO A 46 12.48 -25.95 -6.33
CA PRO A 46 13.44 -25.24 -7.15
C PRO A 46 14.02 -26.21 -8.19
N GLY A 47 14.00 -25.83 -9.47
CA GLY A 47 14.58 -26.62 -10.56
C GLY A 47 13.58 -27.38 -11.46
N ARG A 48 12.26 -27.32 -11.22
CA ARG A 48 11.28 -27.83 -12.19
C ARG A 48 11.13 -26.81 -13.35
N PRO A 49 11.38 -27.20 -14.62
CA PRO A 49 11.07 -26.35 -15.76
C PRO A 49 9.56 -26.10 -15.79
N ARG A 50 9.17 -24.81 -15.85
CA ARG A 50 7.76 -24.43 -15.96
C ARG A 50 7.28 -24.58 -17.40
N THR A 51 6.03 -25.00 -17.52
CA THR A 51 5.31 -24.99 -18.79
C THR A 51 4.83 -23.57 -19.12
N MET A 52 4.64 -23.26 -20.41
CA MET A 52 4.15 -21.93 -20.83
C MET A 52 2.82 -21.56 -20.17
N LYS A 53 1.92 -22.55 -20.01
CA LYS A 53 0.63 -22.40 -19.33
C LYS A 53 0.78 -21.99 -17.85
N GLU A 54 1.79 -22.49 -17.15
CA GLU A 54 2.03 -22.12 -15.75
C GLU A 54 2.48 -20.65 -15.63
N TYR A 55 3.29 -20.16 -16.58
CA TYR A 55 3.65 -18.74 -16.61
C TYR A 55 2.46 -17.83 -16.92
N GLU A 56 1.56 -18.25 -17.82
CA GLU A 56 0.33 -17.49 -18.10
C GLU A 56 -0.58 -17.40 -16.87
N GLU A 57 -0.70 -18.47 -16.10
CA GLU A 57 -1.45 -18.50 -14.85
C GLU A 57 -0.83 -17.58 -13.79
N ASP A 58 0.49 -17.65 -13.62
CA ASP A 58 1.21 -16.74 -12.72
C ASP A 58 1.02 -15.28 -13.15
N LEU A 59 1.10 -14.98 -14.44
CA LEU A 59 0.87 -13.64 -14.96
C LEU A 59 -0.52 -13.12 -14.63
N VAL A 60 -1.56 -13.94 -14.74
CA VAL A 60 -2.93 -13.56 -14.36
C VAL A 60 -3.03 -13.30 -12.86
N ASN A 61 -2.42 -14.15 -12.05
CA ASN A 61 -2.41 -14.00 -10.59
C ASN A 61 -1.66 -12.73 -10.16
N LEU A 62 -0.48 -12.48 -10.73
CA LEU A 62 0.28 -11.25 -10.50
C LEU A 62 -0.50 -10.02 -10.96
N LYS A 63 -1.18 -10.05 -12.11
CA LYS A 63 -2.03 -8.93 -12.55
C LYS A 63 -3.16 -8.64 -11.57
N ARG A 64 -3.80 -9.68 -11.03
CA ARG A 64 -4.85 -9.56 -10.01
C ARG A 64 -4.31 -8.97 -8.71
N GLU A 65 -3.19 -9.50 -8.21
CA GLU A 65 -2.55 -8.99 -7.00
C GLU A 65 -2.10 -7.54 -7.19
N ASN A 66 -1.50 -7.22 -8.34
CA ASN A 66 -1.08 -5.86 -8.69
C ASN A 66 -2.27 -4.89 -8.73
N PHE A 67 -3.40 -5.31 -9.30
CA PHE A 67 -4.64 -4.52 -9.27
C PHE A 67 -5.11 -4.27 -7.83
N ASN A 68 -5.16 -5.32 -7.00
CA ASN A 68 -5.56 -5.19 -5.61
C ASN A 68 -4.65 -4.25 -4.82
N LEU A 69 -3.33 -4.33 -5.06
CA LEU A 69 -2.35 -3.44 -4.44
C LEU A 69 -2.54 -2.00 -4.90
N LYS A 70 -2.74 -1.76 -6.20
CA LYS A 70 -3.03 -0.41 -6.74
C LYS A 70 -4.23 0.24 -6.08
N VAL A 71 -5.33 -0.49 -5.90
CA VAL A 71 -6.53 0.02 -5.23
C VAL A 71 -6.23 0.41 -3.78
N ARG A 72 -5.49 -0.43 -3.05
CA ARG A 72 -5.10 -0.13 -1.65
C ARG A 72 -4.20 1.09 -1.56
N ILE A 73 -3.18 1.19 -2.42
CA ILE A 73 -2.28 2.35 -2.48
C ILE A 73 -3.07 3.61 -2.79
N TYR A 74 -3.95 3.57 -3.79
CA TYR A 74 -4.80 4.71 -4.16
C TYR A 74 -5.59 5.27 -2.98
N PHE A 75 -6.26 4.41 -2.20
CA PHE A 75 -7.00 4.88 -1.03
C PHE A 75 -6.08 5.43 0.07
N ILE A 76 -4.93 4.80 0.31
CA ILE A 76 -3.96 5.31 1.29
C ILE A 76 -3.43 6.68 0.88
N GLU A 77 -3.12 6.87 -0.40
CA GLU A 77 -2.68 8.16 -0.95
C GLU A 77 -3.80 9.20 -0.89
N GLN A 78 -5.02 8.83 -1.26
CA GLN A 78 -6.19 9.70 -1.18
C GLN A 78 -6.49 10.13 0.26
N ASN A 79 -6.41 9.21 1.23
CA ASN A 79 -6.60 9.52 2.65
C ASN A 79 -5.50 10.43 3.22
N ARG A 80 -4.30 10.45 2.61
CA ARG A 80 -3.24 11.39 2.98
C ARG A 80 -3.44 12.77 2.37
N ILE A 81 -4.15 12.85 1.24
CA ILE A 81 -4.40 14.09 0.49
C ILE A 81 -5.60 14.85 1.06
N ASP A 82 -6.64 14.18 1.56
CA ASP A 82 -7.74 14.85 2.25
C ASP A 82 -7.41 15.02 3.74
N PRO A 83 -7.10 16.24 4.21
CA PRO A 83 -6.75 16.49 5.61
C PRO A 83 -7.92 16.24 6.57
N ASN A 84 -9.16 16.14 6.07
CA ASN A 84 -10.35 15.90 6.88
C ASN A 84 -10.65 14.41 7.06
N LEU A 85 -9.98 13.54 6.31
CA LEU A 85 -10.22 12.12 6.39
C LEU A 85 -9.25 11.48 7.41
N PRO A 86 -9.75 10.61 8.31
CA PRO A 86 -8.90 9.97 9.30
C PRO A 86 -7.79 9.15 8.66
N LYS A 87 -6.56 9.36 9.13
CA LYS A 87 -5.35 8.72 8.60
C LYS A 87 -5.12 7.32 9.18
N ASP A 88 -5.69 7.06 10.35
CA ASP A 88 -5.66 5.77 11.03
C ASP A 88 -6.96 5.48 11.80
N VAL A 89 -6.98 4.31 12.45
CA VAL A 89 -8.15 3.83 13.20
C VAL A 89 -8.42 4.66 14.46
N ASP A 90 -7.40 5.24 15.08
CA ASP A 90 -7.57 6.02 16.30
C ASP A 90 -8.12 7.42 16.00
N GLU A 91 -7.66 8.07 14.94
CA GLU A 91 -8.26 9.30 14.41
C GLU A 91 -9.72 9.06 13.99
N LEU A 92 -10.01 7.92 13.36
CA LEU A 92 -11.38 7.57 12.95
C LEU A 92 -12.30 7.40 14.17
N ARG A 93 -11.80 6.80 15.24
CA ARG A 93 -12.55 6.64 16.50
C ARG A 93 -12.77 7.96 17.22
N GLY A 94 -11.80 8.87 17.17
CA GLY A 94 -11.94 10.25 17.65
C GLY A 94 -13.06 10.98 16.92
N LEU A 95 -12.97 11.04 15.59
CA LEU A 95 -13.98 11.67 14.74
C LEU A 95 -15.37 11.07 14.95
N PHE A 96 -15.48 9.75 15.08
CA PHE A 96 -16.74 9.08 15.37
C PHE A 96 -17.34 9.50 16.71
N THR A 97 -16.50 9.69 17.73
CA THR A 97 -16.94 10.14 19.06
C THR A 97 -17.44 11.57 19.00
N ASP A 98 -16.67 12.46 18.37
CA ASP A 98 -17.04 13.88 18.21
C ASP A 98 -18.37 14.01 17.45
N LEU A 99 -18.51 13.28 16.35
CA LEU A 99 -19.73 13.28 15.56
C LEU A 99 -20.94 12.75 16.36
N LYS A 100 -20.73 11.73 17.22
CA LYS A 100 -21.77 11.23 18.10
C LYS A 100 -22.20 12.28 19.13
N VAL A 101 -21.26 13.04 19.68
CA VAL A 101 -21.56 14.14 20.62
C VAL A 101 -22.36 15.23 19.92
N GLU A 102 -21.91 15.69 18.75
CA GLU A 102 -22.61 16.71 17.94
C GLU A 102 -24.02 16.27 17.56
N HIS A 103 -24.21 14.99 17.22
CA HIS A 103 -25.53 14.42 16.95
C HIS A 103 -26.47 14.52 18.16
N GLU A 104 -25.99 14.13 19.35
CA GLU A 104 -26.80 14.22 20.57
C GLU A 104 -27.10 15.67 20.96
N LEU A 105 -26.14 16.58 20.79
CA LEU A 105 -26.33 18.02 21.02
C LEU A 105 -27.39 18.60 20.08
N THR A 106 -27.30 18.28 18.79
CA THR A 106 -28.26 18.74 17.77
C THR A 106 -29.67 18.22 18.07
N LYS A 107 -29.78 16.94 18.46
CA LYS A 107 -31.06 16.34 18.84
C LYS A 107 -31.67 17.01 20.07
N LYS A 108 -30.84 17.35 21.05
CA LYS A 108 -31.27 18.07 22.26
C LYS A 108 -31.71 19.50 21.94
N ASP A 109 -30.97 20.22 21.10
CA ASP A 109 -31.33 21.58 20.68
C ASP A 109 -32.65 21.59 19.90
N LEU A 110 -32.85 20.61 18.99
CA LEU A 110 -34.11 20.44 18.28
C LEU A 110 -35.28 20.20 19.25
N SER A 111 -35.13 19.26 20.20
CA SER A 111 -36.14 18.99 21.22
C SER A 111 -36.47 20.24 22.05
N SER A 112 -35.45 21.00 22.47
CA SER A 112 -35.65 22.22 23.25
C SER A 112 -36.40 23.30 22.47
N LYS A 113 -36.22 23.37 21.14
CA LYS A 113 -36.94 24.30 20.27
C LYS A 113 -38.38 23.85 20.06
N GLU A 114 -38.62 22.55 19.90
CA GLU A 114 -39.97 21.99 19.82
C GLU A 114 -40.76 22.21 21.11
N ASP A 115 -40.13 22.07 22.28
CA ASP A 115 -40.76 22.34 23.58
C ASP A 115 -41.19 23.80 23.76
N LEU A 116 -40.48 24.76 23.15
CA LEU A 116 -40.84 26.19 23.19
C LEU A 116 -42.01 26.56 22.28
N LEU A 117 -42.44 25.63 21.40
CA LEU A 117 -43.57 25.82 20.49
C LEU A 117 -44.88 25.24 21.04
N ILE A 118 -44.84 24.61 22.22
CA ILE A 118 -46.00 24.07 22.96
C ILE A 118 -46.45 25.09 24.01
#